data_AF-A0A816CEQ1-F1
#
_entry.id   AF-A0A816CEQ1-F1
#
_cell.length_a   1.000
_cell.length_b   1.000
_cell.length_c   1.000
_cell.angle_alpha   90.00
_cell.angle_beta   90.00
_cell.angle_gamma   90.00
#
_symmetry.space_group_name_H-M   'P 1'
#
loop_
_entity.id
_entity.type
_entity.pdbx_description
1 polymer ?
#
loop_
_entity_poly.entity_id
_entity_poly.type
_entity_poly.pdbx_seq_one_letter_code
_entity_poly.pdbx_strand_id
1 'polypeptide(L)'
;THGLTTLRMDNGEKCVIPKQILQSQKIHAILEYKNRCEEDDFEPFGIRKLYDILNSINPSEQKVLSGLDEFVTEGVEAWDTLSGRIRIVHKFAIPQNERKCLQKQIQVAEMYQKSRYAGHCSLTSDCVTHCITFGLSDPSSPDFETKCQYSHTTSCSDYVNIFNALDEIEKNNKRDK
;
A
#
# COMPACT_ATOMS: atom_id res chain seq x y z
N THR A 1 15.16 9.09 -22.36
CA THR A 1 13.77 9.50 -22.68
C THR A 1 12.81 8.56 -21.95
N HIS A 2 12.38 8.93 -20.75
CA HIS A 2 11.47 8.10 -19.97
C HIS A 2 10.07 8.17 -20.61
N GLY A 3 9.62 7.05 -21.18
CA GLY A 3 8.37 7.00 -21.93
C GLY A 3 7.18 6.98 -20.98
N LEU A 4 6.32 7.99 -21.10
CA LEU A 4 5.01 8.03 -20.44
C LEU A 4 4.02 7.16 -21.25
N THR A 5 3.02 6.59 -20.57
CA THR A 5 1.89 5.86 -21.17
C THR A 5 0.58 6.39 -20.59
N THR A 6 -0.45 6.48 -21.41
CA THR A 6 -1.80 6.91 -21.00
C THR A 6 -2.69 5.71 -20.73
N LEU A 7 -3.32 5.67 -19.56
CA LEU A 7 -4.34 4.70 -19.15
C LEU A 7 -5.73 5.34 -19.15
N ARG A 8 -6.78 4.52 -19.26
CA ARG A 8 -8.18 4.96 -19.15
C ARG A 8 -8.75 4.51 -17.80
N MET A 9 -9.19 5.45 -17.00
CA MET A 9 -9.81 5.21 -15.71
C MET A 9 -11.29 4.82 -15.88
N ASP A 10 -11.88 4.19 -14.87
CA ASP A 10 -13.27 3.70 -14.93
C ASP A 10 -14.28 4.83 -15.02
N ASN A 11 -13.96 5.97 -14.40
CA ASN A 11 -14.70 7.22 -14.51
C ASN A 11 -14.60 7.86 -15.91
N GLY A 12 -13.84 7.26 -16.84
CA GLY A 12 -13.65 7.72 -18.21
C GLY A 12 -12.47 8.68 -18.42
N GLU A 13 -11.78 9.08 -17.35
CA GLU A 13 -10.63 9.99 -17.41
C GLU A 13 -9.37 9.30 -17.95
N LYS A 14 -8.40 10.11 -18.38
CA LYS A 14 -7.12 9.63 -18.91
C LYS A 14 -6.00 9.98 -17.93
N CYS A 15 -5.34 8.96 -17.39
CA CYS A 15 -4.19 9.13 -16.48
C CYS A 15 -2.88 8.87 -17.23
N VAL A 16 -1.84 9.67 -16.97
CA VAL A 16 -0.53 9.52 -17.61
C VAL A 16 0.47 9.01 -16.57
N ILE A 17 1.02 7.82 -16.78
CA ILE A 17 1.97 7.20 -15.85
C ILE A 17 3.31 6.85 -16.53
N PRO A 18 4.42 6.80 -15.77
CA PRO A 18 5.67 6.24 -16.25
C PRO A 18 5.55 4.75 -16.61
N LYS A 19 6.11 4.34 -17.75
CA LYS A 19 6.14 2.92 -18.17
C LYS A 19 6.75 1.97 -17.14
N GLN A 20 7.67 2.44 -16.32
CA GLN A 20 8.32 1.65 -15.28
C GLN A 20 7.33 1.19 -14.20
N ILE A 21 6.36 2.03 -13.83
CA ILE A 21 5.29 1.67 -12.89
C ILE A 21 4.43 0.57 -13.49
N LEU A 22 4.04 0.72 -14.77
CA LEU A 22 3.27 -0.30 -15.49
C LEU A 22 4.02 -1.63 -15.59
N GLN A 23 5.33 -1.60 -15.83
CA GLN A 23 6.17 -2.80 -15.85
C GLN A 23 6.24 -3.47 -14.47
N SER A 24 6.35 -2.68 -13.40
CA SER A 24 6.34 -3.19 -12.03
C SER A 24 5.01 -3.89 -11.69
N GLN A 25 3.88 -3.30 -12.08
CA GLN A 25 2.56 -3.88 -11.89
C GLN A 25 2.40 -5.20 -12.67
N LYS A 26 2.89 -5.25 -13.92
CA LYS A 26 2.90 -6.49 -14.72
C LYS A 26 3.72 -7.61 -14.07
N ILE A 27 4.88 -7.28 -13.49
CA ILE A 27 5.70 -8.24 -12.73
C ILE A 27 4.92 -8.78 -11.53
N HIS A 28 4.30 -7.90 -10.75
CA HIS A 28 3.52 -8.29 -9.58
C HIS A 28 2.38 -9.25 -9.95
N ALA A 29 1.61 -8.92 -10.98
CA ALA A 29 0.51 -9.76 -11.47
C ALA A 29 1.00 -11.15 -11.93
N ILE A 30 2.18 -11.24 -12.57
CA ILE A 30 2.79 -12.51 -12.96
C ILE A 30 3.18 -13.35 -11.74
N LEU A 31 3.74 -12.72 -10.71
CA LEU A 31 4.14 -13.41 -9.48
C LEU A 31 2.93 -13.93 -8.71
N GLU A 32 1.89 -13.12 -8.53
CA GLU A 32 0.64 -13.54 -7.88
C GLU A 32 -0.05 -14.67 -8.65
N TYR A 33 -0.13 -14.59 -9.98
CA TYR A 33 -0.67 -15.67 -10.80
C TYR A 33 0.08 -16.98 -10.56
N LYS A 34 1.42 -16.93 -10.53
CA LYS A 34 2.25 -18.12 -10.30
C LYS A 34 2.06 -18.70 -8.90
N ASN A 35 2.06 -17.85 -7.88
CA ASN A 35 1.81 -18.29 -6.50
C ASN A 35 0.43 -18.98 -6.39
N ARG A 36 -0.60 -18.42 -7.03
CA ARG A 36 -1.93 -19.05 -7.06
C ARG A 36 -1.94 -20.38 -7.81
N CYS A 37 -1.22 -20.48 -8.92
CA CYS A 37 -1.09 -21.74 -9.65
C CYS A 37 -0.43 -22.82 -8.77
N GLU A 38 0.57 -22.45 -7.97
CA GLU A 38 1.18 -23.37 -6.99
C GLU A 38 0.21 -23.78 -5.88
N GLU A 39 -0.62 -22.85 -5.38
CA GLU A 39 -1.68 -23.15 -4.40
C GLU A 39 -2.74 -24.12 -4.93
N ASP A 40 -3.10 -23.99 -6.21
CA ASP A 40 -4.18 -24.73 -6.86
C ASP A 40 -3.70 -26.02 -7.58
N ASP A 41 -2.43 -26.41 -7.42
CA ASP A 41 -1.77 -27.52 -8.15
C ASP A 41 -1.95 -27.43 -9.69
N PHE A 42 -1.86 -26.20 -10.20
CA PHE A 42 -2.00 -25.87 -11.61
C PHE A 42 -0.64 -25.54 -12.21
N GLU A 43 -0.33 -26.09 -13.40
CA GLU A 43 0.92 -25.77 -14.10
C GLU A 43 0.84 -24.37 -14.73
N PRO A 44 1.63 -23.39 -14.26
CA PRO A 44 1.55 -22.02 -14.75
C PRO A 44 2.17 -21.88 -16.14
N PHE A 45 1.70 -20.91 -16.93
CA PHE A 45 2.43 -20.52 -18.14
C PHE A 45 3.84 -19.99 -17.81
N GLY A 46 4.75 -20.20 -18.76
CA GLY A 46 6.10 -19.62 -18.68
C GLY A 46 6.06 -18.09 -18.62
N ILE A 47 6.99 -17.48 -17.87
CA ILE A 47 7.06 -16.03 -17.64
C ILE A 47 6.94 -15.23 -18.94
N ARG A 48 7.64 -15.67 -19.99
CA ARG A 48 7.62 -15.02 -21.31
C ARG A 48 6.22 -14.97 -21.92
N LYS A 49 5.47 -16.07 -21.83
CA LYS A 49 4.10 -16.17 -22.35
C LYS A 49 3.15 -15.27 -21.57
N LEU A 50 3.32 -15.18 -20.25
CA LEU A 50 2.54 -14.27 -19.40
C LEU A 50 2.82 -12.80 -19.72
N TYR A 51 4.09 -12.45 -19.96
CA TYR A 51 4.45 -11.12 -20.45
C TYR A 51 3.82 -10.80 -21.80
N ASP A 52 3.82 -11.76 -22.74
CA ASP A 52 3.19 -11.56 -24.05
C ASP A 52 1.68 -11.30 -23.92
N ILE A 53 1.00 -12.03 -23.03
CA ILE A 53 -0.42 -11.82 -22.70
C ILE A 53 -0.64 -10.42 -22.10
N LEU A 54 0.18 -10.00 -21.13
CA LEU A 54 0.04 -8.68 -20.52
C LEU A 54 0.45 -7.53 -21.46
N ASN A 55 1.27 -7.80 -22.47
CA ASN A 55 1.67 -6.82 -23.48
C ASN A 55 0.70 -6.73 -24.66
N SER A 56 -0.14 -7.74 -24.88
CA SER A 56 -1.19 -7.69 -25.89
C SER A 56 -2.43 -6.90 -25.43
N ILE A 57 -2.57 -6.67 -24.12
CA ILE A 57 -3.61 -5.79 -23.56
C ILE A 57 -3.24 -4.34 -23.90
N ASN A 58 -4.13 -3.64 -24.62
CA ASN A 58 -3.88 -2.24 -24.92
C ASN A 58 -3.93 -1.41 -23.62
N PRO A 59 -3.00 -0.47 -23.40
CA PRO A 59 -3.04 0.41 -22.22
C PRO A 59 -4.36 1.15 -22.04
N SER A 60 -5.07 1.43 -23.14
CA SER A 60 -6.40 2.06 -23.14
C SER A 60 -7.55 1.14 -22.69
N GLU A 61 -7.32 -0.17 -22.68
CA GLU A 61 -8.28 -1.19 -22.23
C GLU A 61 -8.04 -1.60 -20.77
N GLN A 62 -6.87 -1.26 -20.20
CA GLN A 62 -6.63 -1.40 -18.78
C GLN A 62 -7.50 -0.39 -18.02
N LYS A 63 -8.57 -0.89 -17.38
CA LYS A 63 -9.37 -0.13 -16.42
C LYS A 63 -8.62 -0.08 -15.10
N VAL A 64 -8.28 1.13 -14.68
CA VAL A 64 -7.65 1.39 -13.38
C VAL A 64 -8.75 1.83 -12.43
N LEU A 65 -8.98 1.02 -11.39
CA LEU A 65 -10.02 1.25 -10.39
C LEU A 65 -9.95 2.68 -9.83
N SER A 66 -10.82 3.55 -10.34
CA SER A 66 -10.92 4.95 -9.94
C SER A 66 -11.60 5.00 -8.57
N GLY A 67 -10.78 4.95 -7.53
CA GLY A 67 -11.22 4.96 -6.14
C GLY A 67 -10.10 4.44 -5.22
N LEU A 68 -9.45 3.33 -5.57
CA LEU A 68 -8.25 2.88 -4.86
C LEU A 68 -7.09 3.86 -5.03
N ASP A 69 -6.92 4.41 -6.24
CA ASP A 69 -5.84 5.36 -6.53
C ASP A 69 -6.03 6.71 -5.82
N GLU A 70 -7.26 7.15 -5.55
CA GLU A 70 -7.51 8.42 -4.84
C GLU A 70 -7.01 8.32 -3.40
N PHE A 71 -7.38 7.27 -2.66
CA PHE A 71 -6.90 7.04 -1.29
C PHE A 71 -5.39 6.75 -1.22
N VAL A 72 -4.83 6.03 -2.20
CA VAL A 72 -3.39 5.78 -2.26
C VAL A 72 -2.64 7.08 -2.55
N THR A 73 -3.16 7.93 -3.46
CA THR A 73 -2.57 9.23 -3.79
C THR A 73 -2.65 10.17 -2.60
N GLU A 74 -3.81 10.31 -1.95
CA GLU A 74 -3.96 11.10 -0.72
C GLU A 74 -3.04 10.59 0.39
N GLY A 75 -2.92 9.28 0.56
CA GLY A 75 -2.02 8.67 1.53
C GLY A 75 -0.55 9.00 1.25
N VAL A 76 -0.11 8.89 0.00
CA VAL A 76 1.26 9.24 -0.42
C VAL A 76 1.52 10.74 -0.24
N GLU A 77 0.58 11.62 -0.62
CA GLU A 77 0.69 13.07 -0.45
C GLU A 77 0.71 13.48 1.03
N ALA A 78 -0.07 12.80 1.88
CA ALA A 78 -0.05 12.99 3.33
C ALA A 78 1.32 12.61 3.91
N TRP A 79 1.91 11.49 3.47
CA TRP A 79 3.26 11.09 3.87
C TRP A 79 4.33 12.00 3.31
N ASP A 80 4.25 12.43 2.06
CA ASP A 80 5.22 13.37 1.49
C ASP A 80 5.12 14.73 2.20
N THR A 81 3.93 15.15 2.62
CA THR A 81 3.73 16.30 3.50
C THR A 81 4.37 16.05 4.88
N LEU A 82 4.18 14.87 5.48
CA LEU A 82 4.75 14.51 6.78
C LEU A 82 6.29 14.38 6.73
N SER A 83 6.83 13.85 5.64
CA SER A 83 8.26 13.69 5.38
C SER A 83 8.91 15.02 5.01
N GLY A 84 8.22 15.89 4.27
CA GLY A 84 8.57 17.31 4.16
C GLY A 84 8.59 18.01 5.53
N ARG A 85 7.75 17.55 6.45
CA ARG A 85 7.72 17.91 7.87
C ARG A 85 8.70 17.13 8.76
N ILE A 86 9.59 16.26 8.24
CA ILE A 86 10.80 15.87 9.00
C ILE A 86 11.64 17.11 9.35
N ARG A 87 11.52 18.20 8.56
CA ARG A 87 12.02 19.53 8.96
C ARG A 87 11.35 20.08 10.22
N ILE A 88 10.12 19.70 10.55
CA ILE A 88 9.46 20.03 11.83
C ILE A 88 10.16 19.29 12.98
N VAL A 89 10.57 18.03 12.80
CA VAL A 89 11.32 17.28 13.84
C VAL A 89 12.65 17.97 14.18
N HIS A 90 13.26 18.69 13.23
CA HIS A 90 14.43 19.54 13.49
C HIS A 90 14.13 20.79 14.31
N LYS A 91 12.87 21.28 14.30
CA LYS A 91 12.44 22.46 15.06
C LYS A 91 12.07 22.12 16.51
N PHE A 92 11.76 20.85 16.79
CA PHE A 92 11.43 20.40 18.14
C PHE A 92 12.59 20.60 19.11
N ALA A 93 12.26 21.18 20.28
CA ALA A 93 13.16 21.37 21.41
C ALA A 93 13.43 20.06 22.18
N ILE A 94 13.80 18.99 21.45
CA ILE A 94 14.09 17.66 21.98
C ILE A 94 15.58 17.30 21.89
N PRO A 95 16.08 16.43 22.77
CA PRO A 95 17.43 15.89 22.70
C PRO A 95 17.75 15.23 21.35
N GLN A 96 19.03 15.29 20.94
CA GLN A 96 19.45 14.79 19.62
C GLN A 96 19.24 13.29 19.42
N ASN A 97 19.34 12.49 20.48
CA ASN A 97 19.06 11.05 20.47
C ASN A 97 17.57 10.77 20.23
N GLU A 98 16.68 11.49 20.93
CA GLU A 98 15.23 11.38 20.75
C GLU A 98 14.82 11.83 19.34
N ARG A 99 15.43 12.91 18.84
CA ARG A 99 15.23 13.38 17.47
C ARG A 99 15.57 12.31 16.43
N LYS A 100 16.73 11.65 16.57
CA LYS A 100 17.14 10.55 15.67
C LYS A 100 16.19 9.37 15.76
N CYS A 101 15.70 9.04 16.95
CA CYS A 101 14.73 7.96 17.14
C CYS A 101 13.43 8.26 16.40
N LEU A 102 12.87 9.46 16.58
CA LEU A 102 11.63 9.88 15.94
C LEU A 102 11.76 9.92 14.41
N GLN A 103 12.89 10.43 13.89
CA GLN A 103 13.17 10.39 12.44
C GLN A 103 13.17 8.96 11.89
N LYS A 104 13.78 8.02 12.60
CA LYS A 104 13.81 6.61 12.20
C LYS A 104 12.41 5.99 12.26
N GLN A 105 11.62 6.29 13.30
CA GLN A 105 10.25 5.79 13.41
C GLN A 105 9.36 6.26 12.25
N ILE A 106 9.46 7.54 11.88
CA ILE A 106 8.74 8.10 10.73
C ILE A 106 9.15 7.42 9.43
N GLN A 107 10.45 7.22 9.19
CA GLN A 107 10.94 6.52 8.00
C GLN A 107 10.42 5.08 7.93
N VAL A 108 10.42 4.36 9.05
CA VAL A 108 9.91 2.99 9.11
C VAL A 108 8.40 2.94 8.85
N ALA A 109 7.64 3.87 9.43
CA ALA A 109 6.19 3.99 9.19
C ALA A 109 5.87 4.31 7.72
N GLU A 110 6.59 5.28 7.13
CA GLU A 110 6.46 5.64 5.72
C GLU A 110 6.77 4.46 4.79
N MET A 111 7.91 3.78 5.02
CA MET A 111 8.29 2.61 4.24
C MET A 111 7.28 1.47 4.40
N TYR A 112 6.77 1.26 5.61
CA TYR A 112 5.77 0.24 5.87
C TYR A 112 4.54 0.47 4.99
N GLN A 113 3.99 1.68 5.00
CA GLN A 113 2.78 2.00 4.24
C GLN A 113 3.01 2.04 2.72
N LYS A 114 4.19 2.52 2.26
CA LYS A 114 4.51 2.61 0.82
C LYS A 114 4.78 1.26 0.17
N SER A 115 5.41 0.31 0.85
CA SER A 115 5.92 -0.90 0.18
C SER A 115 5.80 -2.22 0.94
N ARG A 116 5.59 -2.21 2.26
CA ARG A 116 5.60 -3.46 3.05
C ARG A 116 4.21 -3.92 3.47
N TYR A 117 3.24 -3.00 3.58
CA TYR A 117 1.88 -3.31 4.02
C TYR A 117 1.25 -4.42 3.17
N ALA A 118 1.30 -4.31 1.84
CA ALA A 118 0.77 -5.31 0.94
C ALA A 118 1.37 -6.71 1.16
N GLY A 119 2.67 -6.79 1.47
CA GLY A 119 3.35 -8.05 1.77
C GLY A 119 3.02 -8.63 3.15
N HIS A 120 2.39 -7.85 4.02
CA HIS A 120 1.90 -8.34 5.31
C HIS A 120 0.45 -8.86 5.21
N CYS A 121 -0.29 -8.44 4.18
CA CYS A 121 -1.65 -8.90 3.97
C CYS A 121 -1.69 -10.36 3.52
N SER A 122 -2.67 -11.10 4.03
CA SER A 122 -2.97 -12.47 3.62
C SER A 122 -4.48 -12.67 3.55
N LEU A 123 -4.92 -13.70 2.80
CA LEU A 123 -6.34 -13.98 2.64
C LEU A 123 -7.03 -14.10 4.01
N THR A 124 -6.43 -14.84 4.93
CA THR A 124 -6.84 -14.94 6.32
C THR A 124 -5.65 -14.74 7.25
N SER A 125 -5.85 -14.06 8.38
CA SER A 125 -4.84 -13.81 9.41
C SER A 125 -5.51 -13.55 10.75
N ASP A 126 -4.82 -13.85 11.86
CA ASP A 126 -5.26 -13.41 13.18
C ASP A 126 -4.88 -11.94 13.48
N CYS A 127 -4.19 -11.27 12.55
CA CYS A 127 -3.92 -9.85 12.62
C CYS A 127 -5.04 -9.06 11.95
N VAL A 128 -5.69 -8.19 12.72
CA VAL A 128 -6.82 -7.34 12.29
C VAL A 128 -6.52 -6.61 10.98
N THR A 129 -5.30 -6.09 10.88
CA THR A 129 -4.89 -5.16 9.81
C THR A 129 -4.34 -5.87 8.58
N HIS A 130 -4.15 -7.19 8.64
CA HIS A 130 -3.54 -7.99 7.57
C HIS A 130 -4.51 -8.98 6.95
N CYS A 131 -5.61 -9.31 7.64
CA CYS A 131 -6.60 -10.25 7.15
C CYS A 131 -7.49 -9.60 6.09
N ILE A 132 -7.32 -9.98 4.83
CA ILE A 132 -8.10 -9.44 3.70
C ILE A 132 -9.58 -9.82 3.87
N THR A 133 -9.87 -11.07 4.23
CA THR A 133 -11.24 -11.57 4.42
C THR A 133 -11.99 -10.76 5.47
N PHE A 134 -11.32 -10.40 6.56
CA PHE A 134 -11.93 -9.59 7.63
C PHE A 134 -11.99 -8.11 7.25
N GLY A 135 -10.90 -7.56 6.72
CA GLY A 135 -10.79 -6.14 6.40
C GLY A 135 -11.70 -5.66 5.28
N LEU A 136 -12.10 -6.55 4.36
CA LEU A 136 -13.03 -6.24 3.27
C LEU A 136 -14.49 -6.67 3.54
N SER A 137 -14.76 -7.29 4.69
CA SER A 137 -16.11 -7.71 5.08
C SER A 137 -16.93 -6.52 5.60
N ASP A 138 -18.14 -6.35 5.08
CA ASP A 138 -19.10 -5.38 5.63
C ASP A 138 -20.21 -6.10 6.41
N PRO A 139 -20.19 -6.09 7.76
CA PRO A 139 -21.21 -6.74 8.57
C PRO A 139 -22.59 -6.06 8.47
N SER A 140 -22.69 -4.88 7.86
CA SER A 140 -23.95 -4.16 7.67
C SER A 140 -24.63 -4.50 6.35
N SER A 141 -23.93 -5.16 5.42
CA SER A 141 -24.46 -5.56 4.11
C SER A 141 -24.28 -7.06 3.89
N PRO A 142 -25.36 -7.86 3.92
CA PRO A 142 -25.28 -9.32 3.75
C PRO A 142 -24.60 -9.76 2.44
N ASP A 143 -24.71 -8.95 1.38
CA ASP A 143 -24.09 -9.23 0.08
C ASP A 143 -22.57 -9.00 0.08
N PHE A 144 -22.05 -8.27 1.08
CA PHE A 144 -20.62 -7.96 1.26
C PHE A 144 -20.07 -8.49 2.58
N GLU A 145 -20.87 -9.23 3.36
CA GLU A 145 -20.44 -9.87 4.59
C GLU A 145 -19.65 -11.14 4.25
N THR A 146 -18.39 -11.19 4.69
CA THR A 146 -17.57 -12.40 4.65
C THR A 146 -17.17 -12.82 6.06
N LYS A 147 -17.35 -14.12 6.38
CA LYS A 147 -16.97 -14.67 7.68
C LYS A 147 -15.52 -15.15 7.66
N CYS A 148 -14.74 -14.66 8.61
CA CYS A 148 -13.39 -15.15 8.87
C CYS A 148 -13.38 -16.00 10.14
N GLN A 149 -12.56 -17.07 10.15
CA GLN A 149 -12.48 -18.03 11.26
C GLN A 149 -11.53 -17.58 12.39
N TYR A 150 -10.76 -16.52 12.16
CA TYR A 150 -9.78 -16.01 13.12
C TYR A 150 -10.40 -15.03 14.12
N SER A 151 -9.75 -14.89 15.27
CA SER A 151 -10.22 -14.03 16.36
C SER A 151 -9.88 -12.55 16.14
N HIS A 152 -8.87 -12.28 15.30
CA HIS A 152 -8.37 -10.94 15.00
C HIS A 152 -7.97 -10.19 16.28
N THR A 153 -7.20 -10.83 17.16
CA THR A 153 -6.76 -10.23 18.42
C THR A 153 -5.34 -9.67 18.35
N THR A 154 -4.59 -9.99 17.29
CA THR A 154 -3.21 -9.54 17.12
C THR A 154 -3.14 -8.24 16.33
N SER A 155 -2.13 -7.44 16.66
CA SER A 155 -1.81 -6.18 15.99
C SER A 155 -0.37 -6.19 15.50
N CYS A 156 -0.14 -5.66 14.31
CA CYS A 156 1.18 -5.57 13.73
C CYS A 156 1.98 -4.42 14.35
N SER A 157 3.22 -4.70 14.78
CA SER A 157 4.11 -3.68 15.34
C SER A 157 4.43 -2.56 14.35
N ASP A 158 4.61 -2.89 13.06
CA ASP A 158 4.91 -1.89 12.03
C ASP A 158 3.69 -1.00 11.73
N TYR A 159 2.48 -1.57 11.77
CA TYR A 159 1.23 -0.82 11.70
C TYR A 159 1.05 0.10 12.91
N VAL A 160 1.24 -0.43 14.12
CA VAL A 160 1.15 0.34 15.37
C VAL A 160 2.18 1.48 15.41
N ASN A 161 3.36 1.27 14.81
CA ASN A 161 4.40 2.29 14.72
C ASN A 161 3.95 3.54 13.94
N ILE A 162 3.00 3.42 12.99
CA ILE A 162 2.42 4.60 12.32
C ILE A 162 1.78 5.53 13.34
N PHE A 163 0.89 5.00 14.18
CA PHE A 163 0.19 5.77 15.21
C PHE A 163 1.14 6.33 16.26
N ASN A 164 2.09 5.52 16.72
CA ASN A 164 3.11 5.98 17.67
C ASN A 164 3.93 7.16 17.11
N ALA A 165 4.33 7.11 15.84
CA ALA A 165 5.07 8.20 15.21
C ALA A 165 4.22 9.48 15.11
N LEU A 166 2.94 9.36 14.75
CA LEU A 166 2.02 10.50 14.67
C LEU A 166 1.75 11.12 16.05
N ASP A 167 1.51 10.30 17.08
CA ASP A 167 1.31 10.75 18.46
C ASP A 167 2.53 11.50 19.00
N GLU A 168 3.74 11.00 18.73
CA GLU A 168 4.97 11.69 19.15
C GLU A 168 5.17 13.01 18.40
N ILE A 169 4.82 13.10 17.11
CA ILE A 169 4.83 14.38 16.39
C ILE A 169 3.83 15.36 17.03
N GLU A 170 2.62 14.91 17.33
CA GLU A 170 1.58 15.77 17.92
C GLU A 170 1.97 16.28 19.31
N LYS A 171 2.47 15.40 20.18
CA LYS A 171 2.94 15.77 21.53
C LYS A 171 4.03 16.82 21.48
N ASN A 172 5.01 16.67 20.61
CA ASN A 172 6.13 17.62 20.52
C ASN A 172 5.70 18.95 19.86
N ASN A 173 4.78 18.93 18.90
CA ASN A 173 4.21 20.15 18.32
C ASN A 173 3.37 20.96 19.32
N LYS A 174 2.77 20.31 20.33
CA LYS A 174 2.08 20.97 21.45
C LYS A 174 3.03 21.58 22.49
N ARG A 175 4.25 21.07 22.63
CA ARG A 175 5.27 21.58 23.58
C ARG A 175 5.97 22.85 23.10
N ASP A 176 6.02 23.06 21.78
CA ASP A 176 6.65 24.22 21.15
C ASP A 176 5.69 25.44 21.03
N LYS A 177 4.42 25.30 21.43
CA LYS A 177 3.43 26.38 21.53
C LYS A 177 3.32 26.90 22.96
#